data_AF-A0A842TM86-F1
#
_entry.id   AF-A0A842TM86-F1
#
_cell.length_a   1.000
_cell.length_b   1.000
_cell.length_c   1.000
_cell.angle_alpha   90.00
_cell.angle_beta   90.00
_cell.angle_gamma   90.00
#
_symmetry.space_group_name_H-M   'P 1'
#
loop_
_entity.id
_entity.type
_entity.pdbx_description
1 polymer ?
#
loop_
_entity_poly.entity_id
_entity_poly.type
_entity_poly.pdbx_seq_one_letter_code
_entity_poly.pdbx_strand_id
1 'polypeptide(L)'
;MVVAENGSLLWNFSTNDDVESSPALGDINGDGKIEGFVVSDDRNLYAIHGKNGSKLWKFWPKAPIKSSPAIADVDFDEALEVVVGTDIYIWDLQ
;
A
#
# COMPACT_ATOMS: atom_id res chain seq x y z
N MET A 1 -9.77 -5.45 2.38
CA MET A 1 -10.87 -5.10 3.32
C MET A 1 -10.38 -5.28 4.75
N VAL A 2 -11.03 -4.67 5.73
CA VAL A 2 -10.75 -4.90 7.15
C VAL A 2 -11.99 -5.44 7.83
N VAL A 3 -11.80 -6.47 8.65
CA VAL A 3 -12.84 -7.13 9.44
C VAL A 3 -12.57 -6.94 10.92
N ALA A 4 -13.62 -6.86 11.72
CA ALA A 4 -13.54 -6.84 13.17
C ALA A 4 -13.21 -8.24 13.73
N GLU A 5 -12.90 -8.31 15.03
CA GLU A 5 -12.64 -9.57 15.75
C GLU A 5 -13.78 -10.59 15.63
N ASN A 6 -15.02 -10.11 15.53
CA ASN A 6 -16.22 -10.94 15.35
C ASN A 6 -16.48 -11.33 13.88
N GLY A 7 -15.56 -11.01 12.96
CA GLY A 7 -15.67 -11.28 11.53
C GLY A 7 -16.57 -10.32 10.75
N SER A 8 -17.19 -9.33 11.40
CA SER A 8 -17.98 -8.32 10.69
C SER A 8 -17.10 -7.42 9.83
N LEU A 9 -17.57 -7.08 8.63
CA LEU A 9 -16.89 -6.13 7.76
C LEU A 9 -16.93 -4.73 8.38
N LEU A 10 -15.76 -4.15 8.67
CA LEU A 10 -15.66 -2.77 9.14
C LEU A 10 -15.71 -1.81 7.95
N TRP A 11 -14.85 -2.06 6.96
CA TRP A 11 -14.82 -1.30 5.71
C TRP A 11 -14.08 -2.08 4.63
N ASN A 12 -14.34 -1.69 3.38
CA ASN A 12 -13.56 -2.09 2.21
C ASN A 12 -13.14 -0.84 1.44
N PHE A 13 -12.13 -1.00 0.60
CA PHE A 13 -11.63 0.02 -0.30
C PHE A 13 -11.55 -0.58 -1.69
N SER A 14 -12.14 0.10 -2.67
CA SER A 14 -12.15 -0.33 -4.06
C SER A 14 -11.17 0.51 -4.88
N THR A 15 -10.33 -0.17 -5.64
CA THR A 15 -9.46 0.39 -6.67
C THR A 15 -10.14 0.33 -8.04
N ASN A 16 -9.54 0.93 -9.07
CA ASN A 16 -10.13 0.91 -10.42
C ASN A 16 -9.73 -0.31 -11.24
N ASP A 17 -8.87 -1.15 -10.70
CA ASP A 17 -8.39 -2.40 -11.30
C ASP A 17 -7.93 -3.35 -10.18
N ASP A 18 -7.47 -4.55 -10.55
CA ASP A 18 -7.10 -5.60 -9.62
C ASP A 18 -6.02 -5.18 -8.61
N VAL A 19 -6.05 -5.81 -7.44
CA VAL A 19 -5.05 -5.66 -6.36
C VAL A 19 -4.45 -7.03 -6.12
N GLU A 20 -3.33 -7.29 -6.80
CA GLU A 20 -2.58 -8.55 -6.69
C GLU A 20 -1.48 -8.47 -5.61
N SER A 21 -1.25 -7.28 -5.05
CA SER A 21 -0.23 -7.04 -4.02
C SER A 21 -0.75 -7.32 -2.61
N SER A 22 0.15 -7.73 -1.71
CA SER A 22 -0.15 -7.76 -0.28
C SER A 22 -0.16 -6.33 0.28
N PRO A 23 -1.10 -5.96 1.17
CA PRO A 23 -1.07 -4.64 1.80
C PRO A 23 0.09 -4.50 2.78
N ALA A 24 0.58 -3.28 2.97
CA ALA A 24 1.45 -2.91 4.09
C ALA A 24 0.69 -2.01 5.07
N LEU A 25 0.95 -2.16 6.37
CA LEU A 25 0.30 -1.40 7.43
C LEU A 25 1.35 -0.71 8.31
N GLY A 26 1.15 0.56 8.62
CA GLY A 26 2.03 1.34 9.49
C GLY A 26 1.45 2.71 9.79
N ASP A 27 1.83 3.28 10.94
CA ASP A 27 1.56 4.67 11.30
C ASP A 27 2.65 5.54 10.68
N ILE A 28 2.44 5.95 9.43
CA ILE A 28 3.46 6.65 8.63
C ILE A 28 3.62 8.10 9.09
N ASN A 29 2.58 8.68 9.66
CA ASN A 29 2.57 10.10 10.07
C ASN A 29 2.79 10.30 11.58
N GLY A 30 2.90 9.22 12.37
CA GLY A 30 3.16 9.25 13.81
C GLY A 30 1.98 9.76 14.65
N ASP A 31 0.74 9.72 14.14
CA ASP A 31 -0.44 10.24 14.83
C ASP A 31 -1.15 9.21 15.73
N GLY A 32 -0.57 8.00 15.84
CA GLY A 32 -1.10 6.88 16.58
C GLY A 32 -2.19 6.10 15.84
N LYS A 33 -2.43 6.38 14.55
CA LYS A 33 -3.38 5.64 13.71
C LYS A 33 -2.64 4.92 12.60
N ILE A 34 -3.05 3.68 12.37
CA ILE A 34 -2.48 2.87 11.30
C ILE A 34 -3.05 3.30 9.95
N GLU A 35 -2.20 3.51 8.97
CA GLU A 35 -2.53 3.57 7.55
C GLU A 35 -2.28 2.23 6.87
N GLY A 36 -3.01 2.00 5.77
CA GLY A 36 -2.79 0.88 4.87
C GLY A 36 -2.35 1.33 3.49
N PHE A 37 -1.46 0.55 2.89
CA PHE A 37 -0.88 0.81 1.58
C PHE A 37 -1.08 -0.39 0.66
N VAL A 38 -1.60 -0.14 -0.54
CA VAL A 38 -1.84 -1.17 -1.55
C VAL A 38 -1.50 -0.64 -2.93
N VAL A 39 -1.02 -1.54 -3.79
CA VAL A 39 -0.77 -1.25 -5.20
C VAL A 39 -1.83 -1.95 -6.03
N SER A 40 -2.39 -1.21 -6.99
CA SER A 40 -3.35 -1.74 -7.97
C SER A 40 -2.76 -1.74 -9.38
N ASP A 41 -3.28 -2.65 -10.20
CA ASP A 41 -3.00 -2.74 -11.63
C ASP A 41 -3.46 -1.50 -12.41
N ASP A 42 -4.27 -0.62 -11.79
CA ASP A 42 -4.59 0.72 -12.30
C ASP A 42 -3.39 1.69 -12.28
N ARG A 43 -2.21 1.18 -11.92
CA ARG A 43 -0.92 1.87 -11.82
C ARG A 43 -0.86 2.89 -10.71
N ASN A 44 -1.62 2.73 -9.64
CA ASN A 44 -1.51 3.60 -8.46
C ASN A 44 -1.08 2.84 -7.22
N LEU A 45 -0.25 3.49 -6.40
CA LEU A 45 -0.11 3.20 -4.98
C LEU A 45 -1.16 4.02 -4.22
N TYR A 46 -1.94 3.37 -3.38
CA TYR A 46 -2.98 3.98 -2.56
C TYR A 46 -2.57 3.99 -1.10
N ALA A 47 -2.76 5.13 -0.43
CA ALA A 47 -2.74 5.23 1.03
C ALA A 47 -4.17 5.36 1.56
N ILE A 48 -4.47 4.57 2.57
CA ILE A 48 -5.81 4.36 3.09
C ILE A 48 -5.80 4.55 4.60
N HIS A 49 -6.73 5.33 5.12
CA HIS A 49 -6.89 5.53 6.55
C HIS A 49 -7.42 4.24 7.20
N GLY A 50 -6.68 3.63 8.13
CA GLY A 50 -7.03 2.32 8.69
C GLY A 50 -8.33 2.28 9.51
N LYS A 51 -8.73 3.41 10.11
CA LYS A 51 -10.00 3.52 10.87
C LYS A 51 -11.26 3.35 10.00
N ASN A 52 -11.31 3.94 8.81
CA ASN A 52 -12.56 4.07 8.05
C ASN A 52 -12.43 3.68 6.56
N GLY A 53 -11.24 3.28 6.11
CA GLY A 53 -10.99 2.90 4.72
C GLY A 53 -10.97 4.08 3.75
N SER A 54 -10.98 5.34 4.21
CA SER A 54 -10.96 6.48 3.31
C SER A 54 -9.58 6.65 2.67
N LYS A 55 -9.53 6.95 1.37
CA LYS A 55 -8.29 7.32 0.68
C LYS A 55 -7.68 8.58 1.29
N LEU A 56 -6.43 8.49 1.71
CA LEU A 56 -5.62 9.64 2.12
C LEU A 56 -4.99 10.30 0.90
N TRP A 57 -4.30 9.50 0.08
CA TRP A 57 -3.69 9.95 -1.16
C TRP A 57 -3.52 8.78 -2.13
N LYS A 58 -3.14 9.10 -3.37
CA LYS A 58 -2.67 8.12 -4.34
C LYS A 58 -1.45 8.67 -5.08
N PHE A 59 -0.56 7.78 -5.47
CA PHE A 59 0.65 8.11 -6.22
C PHE A 59 0.69 7.34 -7.53
N TRP A 60 0.96 8.04 -8.63
CA TRP A 60 1.08 7.47 -9.96
C TRP A 60 2.56 7.44 -10.38
N PRO A 61 3.26 6.30 -10.23
CA PRO A 61 4.64 6.13 -10.67
C PRO A 61 4.76 6.14 -12.21
N LYS A 62 5.98 6.39 -12.70
CA LYS A 62 6.30 6.33 -14.14
C LYS A 62 6.24 4.91 -14.71
N ALA A 63 6.60 3.90 -13.91
CA ALA A 63 6.56 2.50 -14.28
C ALA A 63 5.54 1.74 -13.43
N PRO A 64 4.89 0.69 -13.96
CA PRO A 64 3.94 -0.12 -13.19
C PRO A 64 4.60 -0.72 -11.94
N ILE A 65 3.89 -0.69 -10.82
CA ILE A 65 4.31 -1.41 -9.62
C ILE A 65 3.58 -2.74 -9.60
N LYS A 66 4.33 -3.83 -9.40
CA LYS A 66 3.76 -5.17 -9.17
C LYS A 66 4.23 -5.78 -7.85
N SER A 67 5.18 -5.15 -7.17
CA SER A 67 5.65 -5.58 -5.86
C SER A 67 4.65 -5.20 -4.76
N SER A 68 4.66 -5.94 -3.66
CA SER A 68 4.01 -5.47 -2.44
C SER A 68 4.77 -4.27 -1.85
N PRO A 69 4.09 -3.26 -1.32
CA PRO A 69 4.74 -2.17 -0.58
C PRO A 69 5.45 -2.69 0.67
N ALA A 70 6.51 -2.01 1.08
CA ALA A 70 7.20 -2.18 2.34
C ALA A 70 7.24 -0.86 3.11
N ILE A 71 7.34 -0.94 4.43
CA ILE A 71 7.44 0.23 5.32
C ILE A 71 8.71 0.12 6.14
N ALA A 72 9.54 1.16 6.09
CA ALA A 72 10.76 1.27 6.87
C ALA A 72 11.19 2.74 6.93
N ASP A 73 11.94 3.09 7.97
CA ASP A 73 12.78 4.29 7.99
C ASP A 73 14.02 3.99 7.14
N VAL A 74 14.10 4.57 5.95
CA VAL A 74 15.17 4.26 4.98
C VAL A 74 16.33 5.24 5.00
N ASP A 75 16.19 6.39 5.64
CA ASP A 75 17.22 7.43 5.70
C ASP A 75 17.62 7.86 7.13
N PHE A 76 17.07 7.18 8.14
CA PHE A 76 17.35 7.33 9.57
C PHE A 76 16.93 8.69 10.14
N ASP A 77 15.82 9.24 9.66
CA ASP A 77 15.26 10.52 10.13
C ASP A 77 14.11 10.36 11.17
N GLU A 78 13.84 9.12 11.60
CA GLU A 78 12.74 8.73 12.50
C GLU A 78 11.34 8.80 11.87
N ALA A 79 11.20 9.17 10.60
CA ALA A 79 9.99 9.00 9.82
C ALA A 79 9.99 7.64 9.10
N LEU A 80 8.79 7.17 8.75
CA LEU A 80 8.64 5.93 7.99
C LEU A 80 8.29 6.25 6.54
N GLU A 81 8.91 5.52 5.61
CA GLU A 81 8.66 5.64 4.19
C GLU A 81 7.93 4.42 3.65
N VAL A 82 7.18 4.64 2.57
CA VAL A 82 6.59 3.56 1.77
C VAL A 82 7.49 3.27 0.57
N VAL A 83 8.05 2.07 0.54
CA VAL A 83 8.95 1.60 -0.51
C VAL A 83 8.21 0.65 -1.44
N VAL A 84 8.36 0.87 -2.75
CA VAL A 84 7.79 0.02 -3.81
C VAL A 84 8.84 -0.21 -4.90
N GLY A 85 8.89 -1.43 -5.43
CA GLY A 85 9.73 -1.77 -6.59
C GLY A 85 8.97 -1.56 -7.89
N THR A 86 9.51 -0.72 -8.78
CA THR A 86 8.89 -0.42 -10.09
C THR A 86 9.53 -1.16 -11.25
N ASP A 87 10.78 -1.62 -11.08
CA ASP A 87 11.52 -2.30 -12.12
C ASP A 87 11.47 -3.82 -11.90
N ILE A 88 10.86 -4.52 -12.86
CA ILE A 88 10.89 -5.97 -12.95
C ILE A 88 11.64 -6.34 -14.22
N TYR A 89 12.80 -6.95 -14.05
CA TYR A 89 13.50 -7.62 -15.14
C TYR A 89 13.17 -9.10 -15.10
N ILE A 90 12.48 -9.59 -16.13
CA ILE A 90 12.32 -11.02 -16.38
C ILE A 90 13.33 -11.39 -17.45
N TRP A 91 14.32 -12.21 -17.08
CA TRP A 91 15.27 -12.78 -18.03
C TRP A 91 14.87 -14.23 -18.29
N ASP A 92 14.67 -14.57 -19.55
CA ASP A 92 14.65 -15.96 -20.01
C ASP A 92 16.09 -16.33 -20.40
N LEU A 93 16.70 -17.22 -19.62
CA LEU A 93 18.00 -17.81 -20.00
C LEU A 93 17.68 -19.04 -20.84
N GLN A 94 17.79 -18.89 -22.16
CA GLN A 94 17.84 -20.03 -23.08
C GLN A 94 19.09 -20.87 -22.84
#